data_AF-A0A0M0K978-F1
#
_entry.id   AF-A0A0M0K978-F1
#
_cell.length_a   1.000
_cell.length_b   1.000
_cell.length_c   1.000
_cell.angle_alpha   90.00
_cell.angle_beta   90.00
_cell.angle_gamma   90.00
#
_symmetry.space_group_name_H-M   'P 1'
#
loop_
_entity.id
_entity.type
_entity.pdbx_description
1 polymer ?
#
loop_
_entity_poly.entity_id
_entity_poly.type
_entity_poly.pdbx_seq_one_letter_code
_entity_poly.pdbx_strand_id
1 'polypeptide(L)'
;MASTRAKDAPPYYYWARFAQKSTNAGSKGALGFLDADERERALFTKIRHQPYYTIASFVWLPWLATGSVYYLSEHQGPKPYAEPMATDAGKATAGCPTILLKANRGSNLTISWAYGGSGVGAPEMEACLRDTVLRLGGKFGGVSFVKPWHDYFPHFGAADLRANLHQQLDALQGQRRTLMVGEVFNLPLVSECVDFARYIIRRHMNVEAPGRSTSPGASDRPSRSVARRLLRTIGRRRRHTV
;
A
#
# COMPACT_ATOMS: atom_id res chain seq x y z
N MET A 1 -45.37 -15.99 15.16
CA MET A 1 -44.15 -16.18 15.99
C MET A 1 -43.01 -15.40 15.35
N ALA A 2 -42.78 -14.17 15.83
CA ALA A 2 -41.75 -13.28 15.32
C ALA A 2 -40.42 -13.55 16.06
N SER A 3 -39.38 -13.92 15.31
CA SER A 3 -38.05 -14.20 15.83
C SER A 3 -37.27 -12.91 16.07
N THR A 4 -37.25 -12.49 17.32
CA THR A 4 -36.24 -11.58 17.89
C THR A 4 -34.83 -12.13 17.69
N ARG A 5 -33.98 -11.41 16.96
CA ARG A 5 -32.55 -11.15 17.29
C ARG A 5 -31.89 -10.27 16.22
N ALA A 6 -31.89 -8.96 16.49
CA ALA A 6 -31.04 -7.99 15.79
C ALA A 6 -30.37 -6.99 16.76
N LYS A 7 -30.40 -7.25 18.07
CA LYS A 7 -29.96 -6.28 19.09
C LYS A 7 -28.62 -6.60 19.79
N ASP A 8 -27.98 -7.73 19.48
CA ASP A 8 -26.76 -8.18 20.17
C ASP A 8 -25.51 -8.30 19.27
N ALA A 9 -25.45 -7.58 18.15
CA ALA A 9 -24.25 -7.57 17.31
C ALA A 9 -23.17 -6.64 17.93
N PRO A 10 -21.94 -7.11 18.20
CA PRO A 10 -20.86 -6.27 18.71
C PRO A 10 -20.49 -5.14 17.73
N PRO A 11 -20.01 -3.97 18.21
CA PRO A 11 -19.76 -2.78 17.37
C PRO A 11 -18.62 -2.93 16.35
N TYR A 12 -18.01 -4.11 16.22
CA TYR A 12 -16.89 -4.39 15.31
C TYR A 12 -17.29 -5.26 14.10
N TYR A 13 -18.58 -5.45 13.82
CA TYR A 13 -19.04 -6.36 12.76
C TYR A 13 -19.17 -5.75 11.33
N TYR A 14 -18.53 -4.61 11.05
CA TYR A 14 -18.56 -3.96 9.71
C TYR A 14 -17.28 -4.14 8.86
N TRP A 15 -16.35 -5.03 9.24
CA TRP A 15 -15.05 -5.17 8.56
C TRP A 15 -15.03 -6.12 7.34
N ALA A 16 -16.17 -6.38 6.71
CA ALA A 16 -16.25 -7.23 5.53
C ALA A 16 -17.14 -6.62 4.46
N ARG A 17 -16.72 -5.48 3.90
CA ARG A 17 -17.03 -5.04 2.53
C ARG A 17 -16.24 -3.76 2.22
N PHE A 18 -15.45 -3.82 1.15
CA PHE A 18 -14.94 -2.66 0.42
C PHE A 18 -14.20 -1.58 1.23
N ALA A 19 -12.90 -1.79 1.48
CA ALA A 19 -11.96 -0.67 1.41
C ALA A 19 -11.74 -0.35 -0.08
N GLN A 20 -12.74 0.24 -0.71
CA GLN A 20 -12.55 0.89 -1.99
C GLN A 20 -11.56 2.03 -1.73
N LYS A 21 -10.38 2.00 -2.36
CA LYS A 21 -9.51 3.17 -2.49
C LYS A 21 -10.31 4.23 -3.27
N SER A 22 -11.16 4.98 -2.56
CA SER A 22 -12.06 5.98 -3.13
C SER A 22 -11.74 7.33 -2.53
N THR A 23 -10.78 8.01 -3.16
CA THR A 23 -11.01 9.37 -3.64
C THR A 23 -10.15 9.54 -4.90
N ASN A 24 -10.80 9.61 -6.07
CA ASN A 24 -10.14 9.90 -7.37
C ASN A 24 -9.49 11.30 -7.42
N ALA A 25 -9.56 12.08 -6.34
CA ALA A 25 -8.80 13.30 -6.18
C ALA A 25 -7.54 12.96 -5.37
N GLY A 26 -6.46 12.61 -6.07
CA GLY A 26 -5.13 12.64 -5.45
C GLY A 26 -4.85 14.01 -4.83
N SER A 27 -3.77 14.16 -4.05
CA SER A 27 -3.45 15.40 -3.32
C SER A 27 -3.51 16.68 -4.17
N LYS A 28 -3.22 16.60 -5.47
CA LYS A 28 -3.35 17.70 -6.44
C LYS A 28 -4.80 18.13 -6.70
N GLY A 29 -5.74 17.17 -6.72
CA GLY A 29 -7.17 17.46 -6.80
C GLY A 29 -7.68 18.15 -5.53
N ALA A 30 -7.17 17.74 -4.36
CA ALA A 30 -7.51 18.37 -3.09
C ALA A 30 -7.13 19.86 -3.04
N LEU A 31 -5.92 20.20 -3.50
CA LEU A 31 -5.46 21.60 -3.57
C LEU A 31 -6.30 22.51 -4.48
N GLY A 32 -7.09 21.93 -5.39
CA GLY A 32 -7.96 22.66 -6.31
C GLY A 32 -9.27 23.13 -5.67
N PHE A 33 -9.69 22.53 -4.54
CA PHE A 33 -10.92 22.90 -3.83
C PHE A 33 -10.70 23.30 -2.37
N LEU A 34 -9.54 23.01 -1.77
CA LEU A 34 -9.17 23.45 -0.44
C LEU A 34 -8.65 24.90 -0.47
N ASP A 35 -8.92 25.64 0.60
CA ASP A 35 -8.34 26.95 0.93
C ASP A 35 -6.89 26.82 1.42
N ALA A 36 -6.10 26.04 0.68
CA ALA A 36 -4.75 25.70 1.08
C ALA A 36 -3.86 26.94 1.14
N ASP A 37 -3.13 27.09 2.24
CA ASP A 37 -2.18 28.20 2.39
C ASP A 37 -0.90 27.96 1.56
N GLU A 38 0.00 28.95 1.53
CA GLU A 38 1.24 28.86 0.75
C GLU A 38 2.11 27.67 1.17
N ARG A 39 2.16 27.37 2.48
CA ARG A 39 2.99 26.31 3.04
C ARG A 39 2.42 24.93 2.70
N GLU A 40 1.11 24.74 2.84
CA GLU A 40 0.41 23.53 2.43
C GLU A 40 0.57 23.28 0.93
N ARG A 41 0.40 24.31 0.10
CA ARG A 41 0.62 24.20 -1.36
C ARG A 41 2.06 23.79 -1.66
N ALA A 42 3.04 24.43 -1.03
CA ALA A 42 4.46 24.12 -1.23
C ALA A 42 4.82 22.67 -0.82
N LEU A 43 4.17 22.12 0.21
CA LEU A 43 4.41 20.76 0.68
C LEU A 43 3.65 19.71 -0.13
N PHE A 44 2.36 19.91 -0.38
CA PHE A 44 1.51 18.91 -1.05
C PHE A 44 1.78 18.78 -2.54
N THR A 45 2.28 19.82 -3.20
CA THR A 45 2.70 19.74 -4.61
C THR A 45 3.90 18.82 -4.83
N LYS A 46 4.68 18.53 -3.78
CA LYS A 46 5.82 17.60 -3.81
C LYS A 46 5.43 16.13 -3.72
N ILE A 47 4.15 15.83 -3.44
CA ILE A 47 3.66 14.46 -3.39
C ILE A 47 3.74 13.84 -4.79
N ARG A 48 4.41 12.69 -4.86
CA ARG A 48 4.55 11.84 -6.04
C ARG A 48 3.68 10.61 -5.87
N HIS A 49 3.35 9.96 -6.96
CA HIS A 49 2.61 8.71 -6.98
C HIS A 49 3.30 7.72 -7.91
N GLN A 50 3.08 6.45 -7.68
CA GLN A 50 3.53 5.37 -8.56
C GLN A 50 2.33 4.79 -9.29
N PRO A 51 2.19 4.97 -10.61
CA PRO A 51 1.14 4.31 -11.36
C PRO A 51 1.19 2.80 -11.14
N TYR A 52 0.06 2.22 -10.77
CA TYR A 52 -0.06 0.80 -10.43
C TYR A 52 -1.29 0.20 -11.09
N TYR A 53 -1.18 -1.03 -11.57
CA TYR A 53 -2.22 -1.66 -12.37
C TYR A 53 -2.61 -2.98 -11.72
N THR A 54 -3.92 -3.19 -11.59
CA THR A 54 -4.50 -4.49 -11.27
C THR A 54 -5.04 -5.08 -12.56
N ILE A 55 -4.58 -6.28 -12.93
CA ILE A 55 -4.90 -6.94 -14.19
C ILE A 55 -5.57 -8.26 -13.84
N ALA A 56 -6.80 -8.47 -14.30
CA ALA A 56 -7.50 -9.75 -14.20
C ALA A 56 -7.44 -10.43 -15.57
N SER A 57 -6.87 -11.63 -15.62
CA SER A 57 -6.64 -12.37 -16.85
C SER A 57 -6.94 -13.85 -16.67
N PHE A 58 -7.23 -14.55 -17.77
CA PHE A 58 -7.38 -16.00 -17.74
C PHE A 58 -6.02 -16.66 -18.00
N VAL A 59 -5.49 -17.34 -16.99
CA VAL A 59 -4.17 -17.98 -17.01
C VAL A 59 -4.29 -19.42 -16.58
N TRP A 60 -3.77 -20.33 -17.40
CA TRP A 60 -3.65 -21.75 -17.08
C TRP A 60 -2.18 -22.08 -16.89
N LEU A 61 -1.79 -22.36 -15.65
CA LEU A 61 -0.47 -22.84 -15.29
C LEU A 61 -0.66 -24.08 -14.41
N PRO A 62 -0.10 -25.26 -14.77
CA PRO A 62 -0.34 -26.51 -14.03
C PRO A 62 0.01 -26.45 -12.55
N TRP A 63 0.98 -25.61 -12.18
CA TRP A 63 1.50 -25.45 -10.82
C TRP A 63 0.90 -24.26 -10.06
N LEU A 64 0.05 -23.44 -10.70
CA LEU A 64 -0.54 -22.25 -10.06
C LEU A 64 -1.71 -22.67 -9.15
N ALA A 65 -1.41 -22.83 -7.87
CA ALA A 65 -2.39 -23.23 -6.86
C ALA A 65 -3.35 -22.09 -6.51
N THR A 66 -4.58 -22.46 -6.14
CA THR A 66 -5.59 -21.51 -5.66
C THR A 66 -5.27 -21.05 -4.24
N GLY A 67 -5.52 -19.78 -3.94
CA GLY A 67 -5.29 -19.18 -2.64
C GLY A 67 -3.81 -18.84 -2.39
N SER A 68 -2.96 -19.06 -3.38
CA SER A 68 -1.53 -18.78 -3.30
C SER A 68 -1.17 -17.50 -4.04
N VAL A 69 -0.24 -16.76 -3.46
CA VAL A 69 0.41 -15.60 -4.06
C VAL A 69 1.78 -16.04 -4.56
N TYR A 70 2.05 -15.80 -5.84
CA TYR A 70 3.34 -16.09 -6.46
C TYR A 70 4.03 -14.81 -6.85
N TYR A 71 5.30 -14.72 -6.48
CA TYR A 71 6.17 -13.58 -6.74
C TYR A 71 7.10 -13.94 -7.91
N LEU A 72 6.99 -13.19 -9.00
CA LEU A 72 7.81 -13.40 -10.20
C LEU A 72 9.13 -12.62 -10.03
N SER A 73 10.15 -13.28 -9.47
CA SER A 73 11.42 -12.64 -9.09
C SER A 73 12.09 -11.89 -10.25
N GLU A 74 12.08 -12.49 -11.43
CA GLU A 74 12.62 -11.90 -12.67
C GLU A 74 11.90 -10.60 -13.11
N HIS A 75 10.69 -10.33 -12.59
CA HIS A 75 9.91 -9.13 -12.88
C HIS A 75 10.07 -8.03 -11.82
N GLN A 76 10.68 -8.33 -10.67
CA GLN A 76 10.73 -7.39 -9.54
C GLN A 76 11.90 -6.41 -9.57
N GLY A 77 12.93 -6.68 -10.39
CA GLY A 77 14.11 -5.84 -10.51
C GLY A 77 14.15 -5.04 -11.81
N PRO A 78 15.08 -4.06 -11.91
CA PRO A 78 15.42 -3.41 -13.16
C PRO A 78 15.77 -4.44 -14.23
N LYS A 79 15.17 -4.32 -15.41
CA LYS A 79 15.53 -5.16 -16.57
C LYS A 79 16.92 -4.76 -17.09
N PRO A 80 17.70 -5.69 -17.70
CA PRO A 80 19.05 -5.39 -18.22
C PRO A 80 19.09 -4.25 -19.25
N TYR A 81 17.98 -4.01 -19.94
CA TYR A 81 17.80 -2.92 -20.92
C TYR A 81 17.14 -1.68 -20.32
N ALA A 82 16.72 -1.71 -19.05
CA ALA A 82 16.23 -0.54 -18.36
C ALA A 82 17.40 0.36 -18.01
N GLU A 83 17.23 1.67 -18.17
CA GLU A 83 18.28 2.65 -17.83
C GLU A 83 18.82 2.38 -16.41
N PRO A 84 20.15 2.42 -16.18
CA PRO A 84 20.81 2.01 -14.92
C PRO A 84 20.31 2.68 -13.63
N MET A 85 19.38 3.63 -13.72
CA MET A 85 18.80 4.40 -12.62
C MET A 85 17.34 4.77 -12.87
N ALA A 86 16.55 3.91 -13.51
CA ALA A 86 15.13 4.18 -13.73
C ALA A 86 14.44 4.58 -12.41
N THR A 87 14.05 5.86 -12.31
CA THR A 87 13.30 6.43 -11.17
C THR A 87 11.81 6.08 -11.24
N ASP A 88 11.40 5.43 -12.32
CA ASP A 88 10.06 4.97 -12.65
C ASP A 88 10.01 3.44 -12.58
N ALA A 89 9.23 2.90 -11.64
CA ALA A 89 9.12 1.45 -11.46
C ALA A 89 8.49 0.75 -12.69
N GLY A 90 7.65 1.44 -13.47
CA GLY A 90 7.11 0.92 -14.71
C GLY A 90 8.20 0.66 -15.74
N LYS A 91 9.11 1.62 -15.93
CA LYS A 91 10.28 1.45 -16.81
C LYS A 91 11.25 0.41 -16.27
N ALA A 92 11.54 0.42 -14.97
CA ALA A 92 12.42 -0.56 -14.35
C ALA A 92 11.94 -1.99 -14.60
N THR A 93 10.63 -2.22 -14.50
CA THR A 93 10.02 -3.55 -14.68
C THR A 93 9.55 -3.83 -16.11
N ALA A 94 9.67 -2.86 -17.02
CA ALA A 94 9.07 -2.86 -18.35
C ALA A 94 7.56 -3.19 -18.35
N GLY A 95 6.84 -2.83 -17.30
CA GLY A 95 5.43 -3.16 -17.12
C GLY A 95 5.14 -4.63 -16.83
N CYS A 96 6.14 -5.47 -16.63
CA CYS A 96 5.91 -6.88 -16.37
C CYS A 96 5.20 -7.10 -15.02
N PRO A 97 4.09 -7.87 -14.97
CA PRO A 97 3.41 -8.11 -13.71
C PRO A 97 4.29 -8.85 -12.71
N THR A 98 4.42 -8.33 -11.49
CA THR A 98 5.37 -8.83 -10.49
C THR A 98 4.80 -9.94 -9.61
N ILE A 99 3.47 -10.05 -9.57
CA ILE A 99 2.73 -10.95 -8.69
C ILE A 99 1.62 -11.63 -9.49
N LEU A 100 1.37 -12.91 -9.21
CA LEU A 100 0.20 -13.67 -9.65
C LEU A 100 -0.58 -14.17 -8.43
N LEU A 101 -1.90 -13.97 -8.44
CA LEU A 101 -2.83 -14.52 -7.44
C LEU A 101 -3.98 -15.23 -8.15
N LYS A 102 -4.10 -16.54 -7.94
CA LYS A 102 -5.30 -17.29 -8.30
C LYS A 102 -6.23 -17.37 -7.10
N ALA A 103 -7.24 -16.50 -7.06
CA ALA A 103 -8.12 -16.39 -5.89
C ALA A 103 -9.19 -17.50 -5.81
N ASN A 104 -9.66 -18.02 -6.95
CA ASN A 104 -10.80 -18.95 -7.01
C ASN A 104 -10.41 -20.29 -7.66
N ARG A 105 -10.83 -21.40 -7.05
CA ARG A 105 -10.55 -22.78 -7.52
C ARG A 105 -11.36 -23.15 -8.76
N GLY A 106 -12.59 -22.64 -8.86
CA GLY A 106 -13.51 -22.91 -9.97
C GLY A 106 -13.25 -22.07 -11.23
N SER A 107 -12.21 -21.25 -11.24
CA SER A 107 -11.88 -20.38 -12.37
C SER A 107 -10.38 -20.32 -12.60
N ASN A 108 -9.98 -19.98 -13.82
CA ASN A 108 -8.60 -19.65 -14.17
C ASN A 108 -8.34 -18.14 -14.17
N LEU A 109 -9.27 -17.37 -13.60
CA LEU A 109 -9.08 -15.96 -13.36
C LEU A 109 -7.93 -15.76 -12.36
N THR A 110 -6.89 -15.09 -12.84
CA THR A 110 -5.70 -14.73 -12.08
C THR A 110 -5.62 -13.22 -12.01
N ILE A 111 -5.39 -12.71 -10.80
CA ILE A 111 -5.15 -11.30 -10.54
C ILE A 111 -3.64 -11.11 -10.53
N SER A 112 -3.17 -10.16 -11.34
CA SER A 112 -1.77 -9.80 -11.44
C SER A 112 -1.61 -8.31 -11.19
N TRP A 113 -0.43 -7.91 -10.73
CA TRP A 113 -0.13 -6.51 -10.50
C TRP A 113 1.14 -6.07 -11.19
N ALA A 114 1.11 -4.88 -11.77
CA ALA A 114 2.23 -4.30 -12.50
C ALA A 114 2.39 -2.82 -12.17
N TYR A 115 3.61 -2.30 -12.31
CA TYR A 115 3.87 -0.87 -12.26
C TYR A 115 3.71 -0.27 -13.66
N GLY A 116 2.97 0.82 -13.75
CA GLY A 116 2.94 1.67 -14.94
C GLY A 116 3.94 2.81 -14.83
N GLY A 117 4.04 3.58 -15.89
CA GLY A 117 5.03 4.65 -15.99
C GLY A 117 4.98 5.39 -17.30
N SER A 118 5.94 6.28 -17.52
CA SER A 118 6.07 7.00 -18.79
C SER A 118 6.34 6.01 -19.93
N GLY A 119 5.36 5.87 -20.82
CA GLY A 119 5.41 4.93 -21.95
C GLY A 119 5.16 3.46 -21.57
N VAL A 120 4.66 3.19 -20.36
CA VAL A 120 4.34 1.84 -19.89
C VAL A 120 2.90 1.79 -19.37
N GLY A 121 2.03 1.11 -20.10
CA GLY A 121 0.61 0.96 -19.81
C GLY A 121 0.10 -0.47 -19.98
N ALA A 122 -1.22 -0.60 -20.10
CA ALA A 122 -1.87 -1.90 -20.17
C ALA A 122 -1.38 -2.81 -21.34
N PRO A 123 -1.11 -2.31 -22.56
CA PRO A 123 -0.63 -3.14 -23.65
C PRO A 123 0.71 -3.83 -23.36
N GLU A 124 1.68 -3.10 -22.79
CA GLU A 124 2.99 -3.65 -22.42
C GLU A 124 2.85 -4.72 -21.32
N MET A 125 1.96 -4.47 -20.36
CA MET A 125 1.69 -5.40 -19.26
C MET A 125 1.04 -6.69 -19.75
N GLU A 126 0.08 -6.59 -20.68
CA GLU A 126 -0.57 -7.76 -21.29
C GLU A 126 0.42 -8.56 -22.12
N ALA A 127 1.23 -7.90 -22.95
CA ALA A 127 2.26 -8.56 -23.73
C ALA A 127 3.24 -9.32 -22.85
N CYS A 128 3.80 -8.68 -21.81
CA CYS A 128 4.71 -9.35 -20.89
C CYS A 128 4.03 -10.48 -20.11
N LEU A 129 2.77 -10.32 -19.69
CA LEU A 129 2.03 -11.36 -19.00
C LEU A 129 1.83 -12.60 -19.89
N ARG A 130 1.41 -12.39 -21.14
CA ARG A 130 1.25 -13.46 -22.13
C ARG A 130 2.55 -14.22 -22.31
N ASP A 131 3.63 -13.51 -22.60
CA ASP A 131 4.93 -14.13 -22.91
C ASP A 131 5.48 -14.90 -21.70
N THR A 132 5.30 -14.37 -20.49
CA THR A 132 5.66 -15.07 -19.25
C THR A 132 4.81 -16.30 -19.01
N VAL A 133 3.50 -16.26 -19.22
CA VAL A 133 2.63 -17.43 -19.08
C VAL A 133 3.04 -18.54 -20.07
N LEU A 134 3.30 -18.18 -21.33
CA LEU A 134 3.73 -19.13 -22.36
C LEU A 134 5.09 -19.76 -22.01
N ARG A 135 6.06 -18.94 -21.59
CA ARG A 135 7.39 -19.43 -21.17
C ARG A 135 7.35 -20.34 -19.95
N LEU A 136 6.40 -20.12 -19.04
CA LEU A 136 6.17 -20.96 -17.87
C LEU A 136 5.38 -22.24 -18.19
N GLY A 137 5.16 -22.55 -19.47
CA GLY A 137 4.47 -23.75 -19.95
C GLY A 137 2.94 -23.68 -19.83
N GLY A 138 2.39 -22.47 -19.74
CA GLY A 138 0.97 -22.24 -19.57
C GLY A 138 0.22 -21.86 -20.84
N LYS A 139 -1.09 -21.64 -20.70
CA LYS A 139 -1.95 -21.01 -21.70
C LYS A 139 -2.41 -19.65 -21.20
N PHE A 140 -2.39 -18.66 -22.09
CA PHE A 140 -2.94 -17.32 -21.84
C PHE A 140 -4.26 -17.16 -22.61
N GLY A 141 -5.34 -16.82 -21.91
CA GLY A 141 -6.68 -16.64 -22.50
C GLY A 141 -7.11 -15.18 -22.61
N GLY A 142 -6.18 -14.25 -22.40
CA GLY A 142 -6.44 -12.82 -22.52
C GLY A 142 -6.74 -12.14 -21.19
N VAL A 143 -6.69 -10.81 -21.25
CA VAL A 143 -7.07 -9.92 -20.14
C VAL A 143 -8.59 -9.72 -20.16
N SER A 144 -9.23 -9.96 -19.02
CA SER A 144 -10.65 -9.70 -18.84
C SER A 144 -10.92 -8.28 -18.32
N PHE A 145 -9.99 -7.72 -17.52
CA PHE A 145 -10.16 -6.42 -16.90
C PHE A 145 -8.82 -5.81 -16.50
N VAL A 146 -8.70 -4.50 -16.66
CA VAL A 146 -7.56 -3.71 -16.17
C VAL A 146 -8.09 -2.54 -15.36
N LYS A 147 -7.59 -2.38 -14.14
CA LYS A 147 -7.79 -1.20 -13.31
C LYS A 147 -6.47 -0.43 -13.17
N PRO A 148 -6.33 0.73 -13.82
CA PRO A 148 -5.27 1.66 -13.50
C PRO A 148 -5.55 2.37 -12.16
N TRP A 149 -4.50 2.51 -11.35
CA TRP A 149 -4.43 3.32 -10.14
C TRP A 149 -3.29 4.34 -10.34
N HIS A 150 -3.61 5.49 -10.93
CA HIS A 150 -2.62 6.52 -11.29
C HIS A 150 -2.01 7.22 -10.07
N ASP A 151 -2.72 7.21 -8.96
CA ASP A 151 -2.42 7.86 -7.68
C ASP A 151 -2.04 6.86 -6.58
N TYR A 152 -1.58 5.66 -6.96
CA TYR A 152 -1.16 4.66 -5.99
C TYR A 152 0.16 5.07 -5.30
N PHE A 153 0.27 4.72 -4.01
CA PHE A 153 1.43 4.98 -3.17
C PHE A 153 1.89 6.45 -3.21
N PRO A 154 1.11 7.38 -2.63
CA PRO A 154 1.55 8.75 -2.46
C PRO A 154 2.81 8.79 -1.57
N HIS A 155 3.87 9.42 -2.06
CA HIS A 155 5.17 9.44 -1.37
C HIS A 155 5.98 10.70 -1.72
N PHE A 156 7.11 10.86 -1.03
CA PHE A 156 8.09 11.93 -1.29
C PHE A 156 9.37 11.37 -1.89
N GLY A 157 10.05 12.21 -2.68
CA GLY A 157 11.38 11.87 -3.19
C GLY A 157 12.42 11.79 -2.07
N ALA A 158 13.50 11.04 -2.30
CA ALA A 158 14.57 10.88 -1.31
C ALA A 158 15.18 12.21 -0.84
N ALA A 159 15.29 13.21 -1.73
CA ALA A 159 15.79 14.54 -1.38
C ALA A 159 14.85 15.26 -0.39
N ASP A 160 13.54 15.20 -0.62
CA ASP A 160 12.54 15.81 0.25
C ASP A 160 12.50 15.13 1.64
N LEU A 161 12.63 13.80 1.67
CA LEU A 161 12.73 13.05 2.93
C LEU A 161 13.98 13.44 3.73
N ARG A 162 15.14 13.58 3.06
CA ARG A 162 16.39 14.07 3.68
C ARG A 162 16.29 15.50 4.19
N ALA A 163 15.47 16.33 3.55
CA ALA A 163 15.15 17.69 3.99
C ALA A 163 14.08 17.74 5.10
N ASN A 164 13.79 16.61 5.75
CA ASN A 164 12.81 16.48 6.83
C ASN A 164 11.39 16.92 6.46
N LEU A 165 10.97 16.77 5.19
CA LEU A 165 9.64 17.17 4.76
C LEU A 165 8.52 16.52 5.60
N HIS A 166 8.70 15.26 6.01
CA HIS A 166 7.77 14.56 6.89
C HIS A 166 7.53 15.27 8.23
N GLN A 167 8.56 15.92 8.81
CA GLN A 167 8.41 16.73 10.04
C GLN A 167 7.68 18.04 9.75
N GLN A 168 7.94 18.64 8.59
CA GLN A 168 7.24 19.86 8.16
C GLN A 168 5.74 19.63 7.96
N LEU A 169 5.36 18.44 7.46
CA LEU A 169 3.97 17.99 7.36
C LEU A 169 3.35 17.68 8.72
N ASP A 170 4.05 16.99 9.62
CA ASP A 170 3.55 16.73 10.97
C ASP A 170 3.26 18.03 11.73
N ALA A 171 4.09 19.06 11.52
CA ALA A 171 3.89 20.38 12.13
C ALA A 171 2.61 21.11 11.65
N LEU A 172 1.99 20.66 10.55
CA LEU A 172 0.70 21.21 10.09
C LEU A 172 -0.49 20.61 10.85
N GLN A 173 -0.32 19.50 11.59
CA GLN A 173 -1.43 18.82 12.25
C GLN A 173 -2.12 19.73 13.28
N GLY A 174 -3.43 19.90 13.13
CA GLY A 174 -4.28 20.72 14.00
C GLY A 174 -4.30 22.21 13.64
N GLN A 175 -3.47 22.67 12.70
CA GLN A 175 -3.52 24.05 12.21
C GLN A 175 -4.86 24.30 11.53
N ARG A 176 -5.47 25.46 11.81
CA ARG A 176 -6.81 25.82 11.32
C ARG A 176 -7.87 24.74 11.56
N ARG A 177 -7.70 23.96 12.65
CA ARG A 177 -8.57 22.82 13.01
C ARG A 177 -8.60 21.70 11.96
N THR A 178 -7.53 21.58 11.17
CA THR A 178 -7.37 20.56 10.13
C THR A 178 -6.47 19.43 10.63
N LEU A 179 -6.98 18.20 10.56
CA LEU A 179 -6.21 16.98 10.86
C LEU A 179 -6.11 16.15 9.59
N MET A 180 -4.90 15.69 9.27
CA MET A 180 -4.62 15.01 8.02
C MET A 180 -4.18 13.57 8.28
N VAL A 181 -4.73 12.64 7.53
CA VAL A 181 -4.49 11.19 7.65
C VAL A 181 -4.36 10.57 6.27
N GLY A 182 -4.04 9.28 6.23
CA GLY A 182 -3.97 8.50 4.99
C GLY A 182 -2.55 8.15 4.57
N GLU A 183 -2.43 7.61 3.36
CA GLU A 183 -1.24 6.89 2.90
C GLU A 183 0.02 7.76 2.90
N VAL A 184 -0.08 9.05 2.58
CA VAL A 184 1.08 9.97 2.48
C VAL A 184 1.78 10.22 3.82
N PHE A 185 1.07 10.05 4.93
CA PHE A 185 1.62 10.23 6.28
C PHE A 185 2.17 8.92 6.86
N ASN A 186 1.97 7.80 6.17
CA ASN A 186 2.47 6.49 6.58
C ASN A 186 2.80 5.61 5.36
N LEU A 187 2.25 4.39 5.29
CA LEU A 187 2.41 3.46 4.16
C LEU A 187 1.05 3.17 3.53
N PRO A 188 0.99 2.75 2.24
CA PRO A 188 -0.24 2.46 1.51
C PRO A 188 -0.84 1.10 1.90
N LEU A 189 -0.85 0.79 3.19
CA LEU A 189 -1.47 -0.37 3.78
C LEU A 189 -2.65 0.12 4.65
N VAL A 190 -3.78 -0.59 4.56
CA VAL A 190 -5.00 -0.21 5.29
C VAL A 190 -4.74 -0.17 6.80
N SER A 191 -4.03 -1.16 7.33
CA SER A 191 -3.66 -1.21 8.77
C SER A 191 -2.86 0.01 9.19
N GLU A 192 -1.88 0.40 8.39
CA GLU A 192 -0.98 1.54 8.64
C GLU A 192 -1.74 2.87 8.61
N CYS A 193 -2.69 3.03 7.68
CA CYS A 193 -3.55 4.21 7.63
C CYS A 193 -4.49 4.29 8.84
N VAL A 194 -5.08 3.15 9.24
CA VAL A 194 -5.97 3.09 10.42
C VAL A 194 -5.20 3.37 11.71
N ASP A 195 -4.02 2.80 11.87
CA ASP A 195 -3.20 3.02 13.06
C ASP A 195 -2.69 4.46 13.14
N PHE A 196 -2.33 5.07 12.00
CA PHE A 196 -2.00 6.50 11.96
C PHE A 196 -3.20 7.39 12.31
N ALA A 197 -4.40 7.09 11.80
CA ALA A 197 -5.60 7.85 12.15
C ALA A 197 -5.89 7.77 13.66
N ARG A 198 -5.77 6.58 14.27
CA ARG A 198 -5.90 6.41 15.72
C ARG A 198 -4.87 7.22 16.50
N TYR A 199 -3.63 7.27 16.02
CA TYR A 199 -2.57 8.09 16.60
C TYR A 199 -2.92 9.58 16.56
N ILE A 200 -3.36 10.11 15.42
CA ILE A 200 -3.75 11.52 15.27
C ILE A 200 -4.94 11.88 16.17
N ILE A 201 -5.96 11.03 16.25
CA ILE A 201 -7.11 11.25 17.14
C ILE A 201 -6.65 11.36 18.60
N ARG A 202 -5.82 10.42 19.08
CA ARG A 202 -5.31 10.44 20.47
C ARG A 202 -4.47 11.68 20.74
N ARG A 203 -3.65 12.11 19.78
CA ARG A 203 -2.77 13.27 19.92
C ARG A 203 -3.52 14.60 20.01
N HIS A 204 -4.63 14.76 19.27
CA HIS A 204 -5.27 16.07 19.09
C HIS A 204 -6.65 16.20 19.71
N MET A 205 -7.36 15.10 19.99
CA MET A 205 -8.75 15.15 20.44
C MET A 205 -8.93 14.86 21.94
N ASN A 206 -7.83 14.73 22.70
CA ASN A 206 -7.83 14.40 24.13
C ASN A 206 -8.75 13.21 24.48
N VAL A 207 -8.85 12.24 23.56
CA VAL A 207 -9.65 11.03 23.76
C VAL A 207 -8.81 10.11 24.63
N GLU A 208 -9.14 10.03 25.92
CA GLU A 208 -8.62 8.98 26.78
C GLU A 208 -8.93 7.63 26.14
N ALA A 209 -7.94 6.73 26.11
CA ALA A 209 -8.18 5.37 25.67
C ALA A 209 -9.33 4.80 26.54
N PRO A 210 -10.36 4.16 25.95
CA PRO A 210 -11.44 3.57 26.75
C PRO A 210 -10.79 2.72 27.84
N GLY A 211 -11.12 3.05 29.08
CA GLY A 211 -10.39 2.63 30.27
C GLY A 211 -9.96 1.18 30.16
N ARG A 212 -8.65 0.94 30.25
CA ARG A 212 -8.16 -0.39 30.59
C ARG A 212 -8.89 -0.77 31.87
N SER A 213 -9.78 -1.75 31.80
CA SER A 213 -10.27 -2.39 33.01
C SER A 213 -9.03 -2.86 33.75
N THR A 214 -8.81 -2.33 34.95
CA THR A 214 -7.80 -2.77 35.89
C THR A 214 -8.21 -4.14 36.43
N SER A 215 -8.20 -5.15 35.56
CA SER A 215 -8.16 -6.54 35.99
C SER A 215 -6.72 -6.81 36.45
N PRO A 216 -6.47 -7.11 37.74
CA PRO A 216 -5.14 -7.45 38.20
C PRO A 216 -4.78 -8.82 37.60
N GLY A 217 -3.91 -8.85 36.60
CA GLY A 217 -3.37 -10.13 36.09
C GLY A 217 -2.89 -10.14 34.64
N ALA A 218 -3.29 -9.19 33.80
CA ALA A 218 -2.82 -9.17 32.41
C ALA A 218 -1.50 -8.40 32.31
N SER A 219 -0.38 -9.12 32.16
CA SER A 219 0.94 -8.53 32.00
C SER A 219 0.98 -7.63 30.75
N ASP A 220 1.00 -6.33 30.97
CA ASP A 220 1.24 -5.32 29.95
C ASP A 220 2.70 -5.32 29.53
N ARG A 221 2.99 -5.99 28.42
CA ARG A 221 4.17 -5.66 27.62
C ARG A 221 3.70 -4.94 26.36
N PRO A 222 4.07 -3.66 26.15
CA PRO A 222 3.77 -3.00 24.90
C PRO A 222 4.42 -3.78 23.75
N SER A 223 3.68 -3.95 22.65
CA SER A 223 4.21 -4.45 21.38
C SER A 223 5.42 -3.59 21.00
N ARG A 224 6.61 -4.16 21.22
CA ARG A 224 7.87 -3.52 20.88
C ARG A 224 7.97 -3.51 19.36
N SER A 225 7.90 -2.33 18.76
CA SER A 225 8.06 -2.13 17.32
C SER A 225 9.27 -2.90 16.77
N VAL A 226 9.12 -3.41 15.55
CA VAL A 226 10.14 -4.18 14.82
C VAL A 226 11.47 -3.41 14.74
N ALA A 227 11.41 -2.07 14.68
CA ALA A 227 12.57 -1.18 14.66
C ALA A 227 13.53 -1.34 15.85
N ARG A 228 13.03 -1.63 17.07
CA ARG A 228 13.91 -1.89 18.23
C ARG A 228 14.49 -3.30 18.29
N ARG A 229 13.93 -4.25 17.53
CA ARG A 229 14.40 -5.64 17.48
C ARG A 229 15.70 -5.74 16.66
N LEU A 230 15.84 -4.95 15.60
CA LEU A 230 17.05 -4.86 14.77
C LEU A 230 18.24 -4.20 15.51
N LEU A 231 17.99 -3.16 16.30
CA LEU A 231 19.07 -2.45 17.03
C LEU A 231 19.74 -3.31 18.13
N ARG A 232 19.02 -4.26 18.73
CA ARG A 232 19.60 -5.17 19.73
C ARG A 232 20.48 -6.25 19.12
N THR A 233 20.20 -6.69 17.89
CA THR A 233 20.99 -7.71 17.20
C THR A 233 22.35 -7.15 16.76
N ILE A 234 22.41 -5.87 16.41
CA ILE A 234 23.64 -5.18 16.00
C ILE A 234 24.54 -4.87 17.21
N GLY A 235 23.97 -4.49 18.36
CA GLY A 235 24.73 -4.18 19.58
C GLY A 235 25.38 -5.40 20.27
N ARG A 236 24.91 -6.62 20.01
CA ARG A 236 25.45 -7.84 20.64
C ARG A 236 26.64 -8.47 19.90
N ARG A 237 26.90 -8.10 18.64
CA ARG A 237 28.05 -8.63 17.88
C ARG A 237 29.38 -7.88 18.09
N ARG A 238 29.42 -6.81 18.90
CA ARG A 238 30.64 -6.03 19.16
C ARG A 238 31.32 -6.28 20.52
N ARG A 239 30.96 -7.34 21.27
CA ARG A 239 31.58 -7.65 22.59
C ARG A 239 32.25 -9.01 22.71
N HIS A 240 32.59 -9.66 21.60
CA HIS A 240 33.45 -10.85 21.62
C HIS A 240 34.50 -10.77 20.53
N THR A 241 35.47 -9.90 20.76
CA THR A 241 36.84 -9.96 20.22
C THR A 241 37.69 -9.11 21.16
N VAL A 242 38.23 -9.76 22.20
CA VAL A 242 39.53 -9.48 22.80
C VAL A 242 40.24 -10.81 22.82
#